data_AF-A0A2A4T4P0-F1
#
_entry.id   AF-A0A2A4T4P0-F1
#
_cell.length_a   1.000
_cell.length_b   1.000
_cell.length_c   1.000
_cell.angle_alpha   90.00
_cell.angle_beta   90.00
_cell.angle_gamma   90.00
#
_symmetry.space_group_name_H-M   'P 1'
#
loop_
_entity.id
_entity.type
_entity.pdbx_description
1 polymer ?
#
loop_
_entity_poly.entity_id
_entity_poly.type
_entity_poly.pdbx_seq_one_letter_code
_entity_poly.pdbx_strand_id
1 'polypeptide(L)'
;VIMNKILITEQQFKTLIENIIKEETREEVQEWLRRKWKVGDYFFKILDNLKEKKSDKYPESIFYVDKNTEEVYMEHDKKYGDLWIDYDKIWSFFESNYSINHEEIRDLMKELVGEHMNLWGVTPATHRLHYYSRWENI
;
A
#
# COMPACT_ATOMS: atom_id res chain seq x y z
N VAL A 1 15.38 -11.76 -13.90
CA VAL A 1 14.14 -12.51 -13.61
C VAL A 1 13.14 -12.16 -14.70
N ILE A 2 12.75 -13.13 -15.52
CA ILE A 2 11.79 -12.91 -16.61
C ILE A 2 10.40 -12.87 -15.95
N MET A 3 9.76 -11.70 -15.90
CA MET A 3 8.35 -11.62 -15.54
C MET A 3 7.55 -12.40 -16.59
N ASN A 4 7.01 -13.55 -16.21
CA ASN A 4 6.02 -14.25 -17.01
C ASN A 4 4.78 -13.37 -17.10
N LYS A 5 4.61 -12.70 -18.24
CA LYS A 5 3.32 -12.11 -18.61
C LYS A 5 2.33 -13.26 -18.79
N ILE A 6 1.38 -13.39 -17.86
CA ILE A 6 0.25 -14.29 -18.03
C ILE A 6 -0.62 -13.69 -19.14
N LEU A 7 -0.51 -14.25 -20.35
CA LEU A 7 -1.42 -13.97 -21.45
C LEU A 7 -2.68 -14.81 -21.24
N ILE A 8 -3.65 -14.26 -20.52
CA ILE A 8 -5.01 -14.80 -20.49
C ILE A 8 -5.74 -14.36 -21.75
N THR A 9 -6.43 -15.31 -22.37
CA THR A 9 -7.37 -15.00 -23.45
C THR A 9 -8.55 -14.21 -22.91
N GLU A 10 -9.20 -13.42 -23.77
CA GLU A 10 -10.38 -12.65 -23.41
C GLU A 10 -11.48 -13.54 -22.80
N GLN A 11 -11.62 -14.78 -23.30
CA GLN A 11 -12.54 -15.76 -22.76
C GLN A 11 -12.15 -16.24 -21.36
N GLN A 12 -10.86 -16.46 -21.09
CA GLN A 12 -10.38 -16.85 -19.76
C GLN A 12 -10.52 -15.71 -18.75
N PHE A 13 -10.26 -14.47 -19.16
CA PHE A 13 -10.51 -13.29 -18.33
C PHE A 13 -12.00 -13.18 -18.01
N LYS A 14 -12.87 -13.36 -19.01
CA LYS A 14 -14.32 -13.31 -18.85
C LYS A 14 -14.84 -14.41 -17.90
N THR A 15 -14.38 -15.65 -18.05
CA THR A 15 -14.75 -16.75 -17.14
C THR A 15 -14.20 -16.56 -15.73
N LEU A 16 -13.00 -16.00 -15.57
CA LEU A 16 -12.45 -15.66 -14.27
C LEU A 16 -13.31 -14.59 -13.56
N ILE A 17 -13.70 -13.55 -14.30
CA ILE A 17 -14.58 -12.49 -13.83
C ILE A 17 -15.99 -13.03 -13.50
N GLU A 18 -16.58 -13.86 -14.36
CA GLU A 18 -17.90 -14.48 -14.13
C GLU A 18 -17.92 -15.40 -12.89
N ASN A 19 -16.80 -16.07 -12.58
CA ASN A 19 -16.67 -16.89 -11.37
C ASN A 19 -16.49 -16.04 -10.10
N ILE A 20 -15.89 -14.85 -10.19
CA ILE A 20 -15.80 -13.88 -9.09
C ILE A 20 -17.18 -13.22 -8.84
N ILE A 21 -17.93 -12.95 -9.91
CA ILE A 21 -19.24 -12.25 -9.91
C ILE A 21 -20.38 -13.05 -9.27
N LYS A 22 -20.19 -14.31 -8.85
CA LYS A 22 -21.31 -15.17 -8.43
C LYS A 22 -22.11 -14.66 -7.21
N GLU A 23 -21.63 -13.65 -6.49
CA GLU A 23 -22.33 -13.00 -5.36
C GLU A 23 -22.37 -11.46 -5.43
N GLU A 24 -21.76 -10.82 -6.44
CA GLU A 24 -21.66 -9.34 -6.60
C GLU A 24 -22.11 -8.90 -8.00
N THR A 25 -22.69 -7.70 -8.13
CA THR A 25 -23.09 -7.17 -9.45
C THR A 25 -21.89 -6.76 -10.29
N ARG A 26 -22.05 -6.76 -11.63
CA ARG A 26 -21.00 -6.34 -12.58
C ARG A 26 -20.52 -4.91 -12.29
N GLU A 27 -21.46 -4.04 -11.93
CA GLU A 27 -21.21 -2.63 -11.63
C GLU A 27 -20.36 -2.46 -10.36
N GLU A 28 -20.63 -3.25 -9.31
CA GLU A 28 -19.85 -3.28 -8.07
C GLU A 28 -18.41 -3.73 -8.32
N VAL A 29 -18.22 -4.80 -9.09
CA VAL A 29 -16.89 -5.28 -9.48
C VAL A 29 -16.12 -4.23 -10.28
N GLN A 30 -16.78 -3.56 -11.23
CA GLN A 30 -16.15 -2.48 -11.99
C GLN A 30 -15.74 -1.29 -11.10
N GLU A 31 -16.57 -0.92 -10.14
CA GLU A 31 -16.26 0.16 -9.22
C GLU A 31 -15.12 -0.22 -8.27
N TRP A 32 -15.10 -1.45 -7.77
CA TRP A 32 -13.98 -1.97 -6.99
C TRP A 32 -12.66 -1.91 -7.77
N LEU A 33 -12.65 -2.39 -9.02
CA LEU A 33 -11.44 -2.33 -9.88
C LEU A 33 -10.98 -0.89 -10.11
N ARG A 34 -11.92 0.06 -10.32
CA ARG A 34 -11.60 1.48 -10.44
C ARG A 34 -10.97 2.04 -9.17
N ARG A 35 -11.53 1.72 -7.99
CA ARG A 35 -10.99 2.14 -6.68
C ARG A 35 -9.59 1.57 -6.45
N LYS A 36 -9.40 0.26 -6.67
CA LYS A 36 -8.10 -0.42 -6.59
C LYS A 36 -7.05 0.24 -7.48
N TRP A 37 -7.40 0.54 -8.74
CA TRP A 37 -6.48 1.20 -9.68
C TRP A 37 -6.05 2.59 -9.19
N LYS A 38 -6.98 3.40 -8.67
CA LYS A 38 -6.68 4.74 -8.14
C LYS A 38 -5.74 4.68 -6.92
N VAL A 39 -5.95 3.73 -6.00
CA VAL A 39 -5.06 3.52 -4.86
C VAL A 39 -3.66 3.16 -5.33
N GLY A 40 -3.54 2.19 -6.24
CA GLY A 40 -2.25 1.75 -6.76
C GLY A 40 -1.49 2.87 -7.47
N ASP A 41 -2.17 3.63 -8.34
CA ASP A 41 -1.59 4.79 -9.02
C ASP A 41 -1.10 5.87 -8.05
N TYR A 42 -1.89 6.20 -7.03
CA TYR A 42 -1.48 7.17 -6.01
C TYR A 42 -0.32 6.65 -5.14
N PHE A 43 -0.36 5.40 -4.72
CA PHE A 43 0.70 4.78 -3.93
C PHE A 43 2.03 4.76 -4.71
N PHE A 44 1.99 4.42 -6.00
CA PHE A 44 3.18 4.45 -6.85
C PHE A 44 3.77 5.87 -6.94
N LYS A 45 2.94 6.90 -7.10
CA LYS A 45 3.37 8.30 -7.10
C LYS A 45 3.98 8.75 -5.76
N ILE A 46 3.49 8.22 -4.65
CA ILE A 46 4.13 8.44 -3.34
C ILE A 46 5.54 7.82 -3.37
N LEU A 47 5.65 6.54 -3.71
CA LEU A 47 6.94 5.83 -3.73
C LEU A 47 8.00 6.52 -4.60
N ASP A 48 7.60 7.04 -5.76
CA ASP A 48 8.48 7.82 -6.65
C ASP A 48 9.07 9.07 -5.98
N ASN A 49 8.43 9.59 -4.93
CA ASN A 49 8.88 10.75 -4.16
C ASN A 49 9.55 10.39 -2.83
N LEU A 50 9.61 9.10 -2.46
CA LEU A 50 10.25 8.66 -1.23
C LEU A 50 11.69 8.18 -1.45
N LYS A 51 12.51 8.30 -0.41
CA LYS A 51 13.82 7.67 -0.29
C LYS A 51 13.92 6.90 1.03
N GLU A 52 14.77 5.89 1.05
CA GLU A 52 15.11 5.18 2.28
C GLU A 52 16.04 6.02 3.16
N LYS A 53 15.76 6.05 4.46
CA LYS A 53 16.57 6.67 5.51
C LYS A 53 16.77 5.67 6.65
N LYS A 54 18.02 5.49 7.05
CA LYS A 54 18.41 4.70 8.22
C LYS A 54 18.58 5.63 9.42
N SER A 55 18.31 5.13 10.63
CA SER A 55 18.51 5.87 11.87
C SER A 55 19.40 5.08 12.81
N ASP A 56 20.44 5.71 13.35
CA ASP A 56 21.29 5.10 14.38
C ASP A 56 20.50 4.80 15.67
N LYS A 57 19.43 5.56 15.93
CA LYS A 57 18.54 5.37 17.08
C LYS A 57 17.63 4.14 16.92
N TYR A 58 17.30 3.80 15.67
CA TYR A 58 16.42 2.66 15.34
C TYR A 58 17.08 1.81 14.25
N PRO A 59 18.15 1.06 14.58
CA PRO A 59 18.96 0.35 13.60
C PRO A 59 18.19 -0.77 12.87
N GLU A 60 17.11 -1.28 13.47
CA GLU A 60 16.24 -2.31 12.89
C GLU A 60 15.14 -1.73 11.99
N SER A 61 15.04 -0.41 11.88
CA SER A 61 14.03 0.28 11.07
C SER A 61 14.62 0.81 9.77
N ILE A 62 13.85 0.70 8.68
CA ILE A 62 14.02 1.53 7.49
C ILE A 62 12.87 2.53 7.45
N PHE A 63 13.20 3.82 7.39
CA PHE A 63 12.22 4.88 7.18
C PHE A 63 12.13 5.23 5.70
N TYR A 64 10.92 5.45 5.21
CA TYR A 64 10.67 5.99 3.88
C TYR A 64 10.21 7.42 4.03
N VAL A 65 11.07 8.34 3.60
CA VAL A 65 10.91 9.78 3.80
C VAL A 65 10.77 10.50 2.47
N ASP A 66 10.04 11.61 2.46
CA ASP A 66 9.98 12.48 1.30
C ASP A 66 11.38 13.01 0.94
N LYS A 67 11.70 12.98 -0.36
CA LYS A 67 13.01 13.37 -0.87
C LYS A 67 13.37 14.83 -0.55
N ASN A 68 12.37 15.71 -0.44
CA ASN A 68 12.52 17.15 -0.31
C ASN A 68 12.29 17.64 1.12
N THR A 69 11.27 17.12 1.82
CA THR A 69 10.88 17.60 3.15
C THR A 69 11.49 16.78 4.29
N GLU A 70 12.03 15.59 4.00
CA GLU A 70 12.46 14.59 5.00
C GLU A 70 11.33 14.08 5.92
N GLU A 71 10.07 14.42 5.62
CA GLU A 71 8.93 13.93 6.39
C GLU A 71 8.77 12.43 6.18
N VAL A 72 8.41 11.74 7.27
CA VAL A 72 8.28 10.29 7.26
C VAL A 72 6.88 9.90 6.81
N TYR A 73 6.83 8.95 5.88
CA TYR A 73 5.60 8.38 5.33
C TYR A 73 5.40 6.94 5.79
N MET A 74 6.49 6.18 5.91
CA MET A 74 6.44 4.81 6.37
C MET A 74 7.68 4.43 7.19
N GLU A 75 7.51 3.46 8.08
CA GLU A 75 8.60 2.81 8.82
C GLU A 75 8.44 1.29 8.69
N HIS A 76 9.43 0.62 8.12
CA HIS A 76 9.52 -0.84 8.14
C HIS A 76 10.39 -1.26 9.32
N ASP A 77 9.77 -1.83 10.35
CA ASP A 77 10.45 -2.44 11.49
C ASP A 77 10.78 -3.90 11.15
N LYS A 78 12.04 -4.15 10.78
CA LYS A 78 12.50 -5.48 10.36
C LYS A 78 12.50 -6.50 11.48
N LYS A 79 12.53 -6.06 12.74
CA LYS A 79 12.57 -6.95 13.90
C LYS A 79 11.23 -7.66 14.09
N TYR A 80 10.14 -6.93 13.90
CA TYR A 80 8.78 -7.47 14.07
C TYR A 80 8.08 -7.77 12.75
N GLY A 81 8.62 -7.30 11.61
CA GLY A 81 8.00 -7.50 10.31
C GLY A 81 6.75 -6.64 10.11
N ASP A 82 6.72 -5.48 10.77
CA ASP A 82 5.63 -4.52 10.69
C ASP A 82 6.01 -3.37 9.76
N LEU A 83 5.04 -2.91 8.97
CA LEU A 83 5.16 -1.69 8.18
C LEU A 83 4.16 -0.65 8.71
N TRP A 84 4.67 0.33 9.43
CA TRP A 84 3.91 1.47 9.91
C TRP A 84 3.74 2.48 8.79
N ILE A 85 2.50 2.85 8.50
CA ILE A 85 2.14 3.77 7.42
C ILE A 85 1.47 5.00 8.01
N ASP A 86 1.91 6.18 7.59
CA ASP A 86 1.33 7.44 8.05
C ASP A 86 -0.17 7.48 7.75
N TYR A 87 -0.97 7.58 8.82
CA TYR A 87 -2.42 7.61 8.68
C TYR A 87 -2.88 8.87 7.96
N ASP A 88 -2.34 10.04 8.29
CA ASP A 88 -2.84 11.30 7.77
C ASP A 88 -2.42 11.51 6.31
N LYS A 89 -1.21 11.12 5.93
CA LYS A 89 -0.67 11.32 4.58
C LYS A 89 -1.15 10.28 3.56
N ILE A 90 -1.25 9.01 3.95
CA ILE A 90 -1.56 7.92 3.01
C ILE A 90 -2.94 7.35 3.28
N TRP A 91 -3.19 6.92 4.52
CA TRP A 91 -4.36 6.09 4.81
C TRP A 91 -5.68 6.88 4.72
N SER A 92 -5.74 8.03 5.39
CA SER A 92 -6.92 8.91 5.43
C SER A 92 -7.26 9.46 4.05
N PHE A 93 -6.24 9.62 3.19
CA PHE A 93 -6.41 10.02 1.81
C PHE A 93 -7.20 8.97 1.03
N PHE A 94 -6.90 7.68 1.20
CA PHE A 94 -7.65 6.59 0.57
C PHE A 94 -9.09 6.49 1.11
N GLU A 95 -9.27 6.60 2.43
CA GLU A 95 -10.60 6.56 3.05
C GLU A 95 -11.50 7.69 2.49
N SER A 96 -10.95 8.90 2.42
CA SER A 96 -11.72 10.09 2.06
C SER A 96 -11.91 10.28 0.55
N ASN A 97 -10.91 9.98 -0.27
CA ASN A 97 -10.94 10.28 -1.71
C ASN A 97 -11.42 9.12 -2.57
N TYR A 98 -11.28 7.87 -2.10
CA TYR A 98 -11.63 6.69 -2.87
C TYR A 98 -12.75 5.86 -2.24
N SER A 99 -13.27 6.28 -1.07
CA SER A 99 -14.36 5.58 -0.37
C SER A 99 -14.04 4.10 -0.16
N ILE A 100 -12.81 3.85 0.31
CA ILE A 100 -12.31 2.51 0.64
C ILE A 100 -12.20 2.43 2.15
N ASN A 101 -12.74 1.38 2.73
CA ASN A 101 -12.74 1.21 4.17
C ASN A 101 -11.37 0.72 4.68
N HIS A 102 -11.21 0.72 6.00
CA HIS A 102 -9.96 0.37 6.67
C HIS A 102 -9.47 -1.05 6.33
N GLU A 103 -10.36 -2.05 6.25
CA GLU A 103 -9.98 -3.44 5.96
C GLU A 103 -9.55 -3.60 4.51
N GLU A 104 -10.31 -3.00 3.58
CA GLU A 104 -9.98 -2.96 2.16
C GLU A 104 -8.62 -2.27 1.92
N ILE A 105 -8.34 -1.14 2.60
CA ILE A 105 -7.03 -0.47 2.51
C ILE A 105 -5.92 -1.40 3.00
N ARG A 106 -6.10 -2.05 4.15
CA ARG A 106 -5.09 -2.95 4.70
C ARG A 106 -4.74 -4.08 3.73
N ASP A 107 -5.74 -4.66 3.07
CA ASP A 107 -5.51 -5.76 2.13
C ASP A 107 -4.90 -5.28 0.80
N LEU A 108 -5.35 -4.14 0.27
CA LEU A 108 -4.70 -3.50 -0.88
C LEU A 108 -3.25 -3.13 -0.59
N MET A 109 -2.96 -2.61 0.60
CA MET A 109 -1.60 -2.24 1.00
C MET A 109 -0.68 -3.45 1.08
N LYS A 110 -1.15 -4.62 1.55
CA LYS A 110 -0.33 -5.85 1.56
C LYS A 110 0.13 -6.22 0.16
N GLU A 111 -0.77 -6.15 -0.82
CA GLU A 111 -0.44 -6.42 -2.22
C GLU A 111 0.56 -5.38 -2.75
N LEU A 112 0.26 -4.09 -2.56
CA LEU A 112 1.08 -3.00 -3.10
C LEU A 112 2.50 -2.97 -2.54
N VAL A 113 2.68 -3.18 -1.23
CA VAL A 113 4.02 -3.19 -0.61
C VAL A 113 4.78 -4.48 -0.97
N GLY A 114 4.07 -5.59 -1.15
CA GLY A 114 4.64 -6.82 -1.69
C GLY A 114 5.18 -6.61 -3.10
N GLU A 115 4.37 -6.07 -4.00
CA GLU A 115 4.71 -5.90 -5.41
C GLU A 115 5.77 -4.81 -5.65
N HIS A 116 5.63 -3.66 -5.01
CA HIS A 116 6.45 -2.48 -5.31
C HIS A 116 7.64 -2.27 -4.38
N MET A 117 7.60 -2.86 -3.18
CA MET A 117 8.67 -2.73 -2.19
C MET A 117 9.32 -4.07 -1.85
N ASN A 118 8.85 -5.17 -2.45
CA ASN A 118 9.31 -6.54 -2.16
C ASN A 118 9.14 -6.92 -0.67
N LEU A 119 8.06 -6.43 -0.04
CA LEU A 119 7.73 -6.64 1.37
C LEU A 119 6.60 -7.67 1.56
N TRP A 120 6.74 -8.85 0.94
CA TRP A 120 5.77 -9.92 1.09
C TRP A 120 5.75 -10.49 2.52
N GLY A 121 4.56 -10.72 3.07
CA GLY A 121 4.37 -11.27 4.42
C GLY A 121 4.48 -10.25 5.56
N VAL A 122 4.77 -8.99 5.24
CA VAL A 122 4.74 -7.87 6.18
C VAL A 122 3.28 -7.48 6.46
N THR A 123 2.99 -7.05 7.68
CA THR A 123 1.66 -6.55 8.05
C THR A 123 1.65 -5.02 8.04
N PRO A 124 0.97 -4.38 7.06
CA PRO A 124 0.78 -2.93 7.09
C PRO A 124 -0.15 -2.54 8.22
N ALA A 125 0.27 -1.56 9.02
CA ALA A 125 -0.51 -0.99 10.10
C ALA A 125 -0.51 0.54 10.00
N THR A 126 -1.63 1.16 10.36
CA THR A 126 -1.70 2.62 10.42
C THR A 126 -0.91 3.13 11.61
N HIS A 127 -0.26 4.28 11.40
CA HIS A 127 0.45 5.01 12.42
C HIS A 127 -0.05 6.46 12.41
N ARG A 128 -0.81 6.85 13.45
CA ARG A 128 -1.17 8.27 13.66
C ARG A 128 -0.01 8.97 14.37
N LEU A 129 0.51 10.02 13.73
CA LEU A 129 1.66 10.80 14.22
C LEU A 129 1.49 11.27 15.67
N HIS A 130 0.25 11.56 16.09
CA HIS A 130 -0.05 12.04 17.44
C HIS A 130 0.24 11.05 18.59
N TYR A 131 0.54 9.78 18.32
CA TYR A 131 0.70 8.76 19.37
C TYR A 131 2.15 8.31 19.62
N TYR A 132 3.11 8.60 18.74
CA TYR A 132 4.52 8.21 18.97
C TYR A 132 5.48 9.29 18.46
N SER A 133 6.24 9.90 19.37
CA SER A 133 7.35 10.85 19.14
C SER A 133 8.54 10.27 18.35
N ARG A 134 8.40 9.05 17.84
CA ARG A 134 9.46 8.28 17.18
C ARG A 134 9.89 8.94 15.88
N TRP A 135 8.93 9.45 15.10
CA TRP A 135 9.17 9.99 13.77
C TRP A 135 9.64 11.45 13.73
N GLU A 136 9.51 12.19 14.83
CA GLU A 136 9.96 13.59 14.92
C GLU A 136 11.49 13.74 15.06
N ASN A 137 12.21 12.66 15.37
CA ASN A 137 13.61 12.70 15.79
C ASN A 137 14.48 11.67 15.04
N ILE A 138 14.18 11.44 13.76
CA ILE A 138 14.88 10.49 12.88
C ILE A 138 15.59 11.17 11.72
#